data_AF-A0A962KRS1-F1
#
_entry.id   AF-A0A962KRS1-F1
#
_cell.length_a   1.000
_cell.length_b   1.000
_cell.length_c   1.000
_cell.angle_alpha   90.00
_cell.angle_beta   90.00
_cell.angle_gamma   90.00
#
_symmetry.space_group_name_H-M   'P 1'
#
loop_
_entity.id
_entity.type
_entity.pdbx_description
1 polymer ?
#
loop_
_entity_poly.entity_id
_entity_poly.type
_entity_poly.pdbx_seq_one_letter_code
_entity_poly.pdbx_strand_id
1 'polypeptide(L)'
;MSTEQDDFQVSLERRLKVQRNPDSIVDIIIQIGYPKWTEPDIEARCPVAIRGDLGRVSDIAGIDPIDAMKNALTFVETYLKQKDSQTKVLWPDGESYF
;
A
#
# COMPACT_ATOMS: atom_id res chain seq x y z
N MET A 1 -20.73 0.18 15.75
CA MET A 1 -19.42 -0.33 15.33
C MET A 1 -18.65 0.87 14.80
N SER A 2 -17.60 1.28 15.49
CA SER A 2 -16.87 2.53 15.25
C SER A 2 -16.04 2.46 13.96
N THR A 3 -16.41 3.23 12.95
CA THR A 3 -15.74 3.34 11.64
C THR A 3 -14.53 4.29 11.63
N GLU A 4 -13.94 4.62 12.78
CA GLU A 4 -12.96 5.73 12.90
C GLU A 4 -11.49 5.30 13.14
N GLN A 5 -11.14 4.01 13.06
CA GLN A 5 -9.78 3.56 13.46
C GLN A 5 -8.79 3.30 12.31
N ASP A 6 -9.19 3.53 11.06
CA ASP A 6 -8.48 2.99 9.89
C ASP A 6 -7.88 4.07 8.97
N ASP A 7 -8.08 5.34 9.31
CA ASP A 7 -7.64 6.48 8.50
C ASP A 7 -6.38 7.14 9.08
N PHE A 8 -5.42 7.41 8.19
CA PHE A 8 -4.20 8.15 8.47
C PHE A 8 -4.08 9.29 7.46
N GLN A 9 -3.32 10.33 7.80
CA GLN A 9 -3.03 11.39 6.85
C GLN A 9 -2.19 10.82 5.71
N VAL A 10 -2.78 10.78 4.51
CA VAL A 10 -2.13 10.26 3.29
C VAL A 10 -1.05 11.25 2.84
N SER A 11 0.15 10.71 2.61
CA SER A 11 1.29 11.44 2.06
C SER A 11 1.45 11.13 0.56
N LEU A 12 1.31 9.86 0.20
CA LEU A 12 1.40 9.37 -1.18
C LEU A 12 0.18 8.52 -1.51
N GLU A 13 -0.34 8.71 -2.72
CA GLU A 13 -1.42 7.90 -3.28
C GLU A 13 -1.04 7.40 -4.67
N ARG A 14 -1.38 6.14 -4.97
CA ARG A 14 -1.31 5.57 -6.32
C ARG A 14 -2.59 4.81 -6.64
N ARG A 15 -3.17 5.09 -7.81
CA ARG A 15 -4.35 4.38 -8.31
C ARG A 15 -3.92 3.39 -9.38
N LEU A 16 -4.36 2.14 -9.23
CA LEU A 16 -4.09 1.05 -10.16
C LEU A 16 -5.37 0.24 -10.35
N LYS A 17 -5.31 -0.70 -11.29
CA LYS A 17 -6.34 -1.70 -11.53
C LYS A 17 -5.74 -3.09 -11.32
N VAL A 18 -6.53 -3.99 -10.76
CA VAL A 18 -6.17 -5.40 -10.62
C VAL A 18 -7.16 -6.23 -11.43
N GLN A 19 -6.65 -6.99 -12.40
CA GLN A 19 -7.42 -7.92 -13.20
C GLN A 19 -7.05 -9.35 -12.79
N ARG A 20 -7.96 -10.05 -12.11
CA ARG A 20 -7.76 -11.46 -11.68
C ARG A 20 -8.26 -12.46 -12.72
N ASN A 21 -9.22 -12.05 -13.55
CA ASN A 21 -9.73 -12.79 -14.71
C ASN A 21 -10.18 -11.79 -15.79
N PRO A 22 -10.36 -12.21 -17.06
CA PRO A 22 -10.66 -11.31 -18.17
C PRO A 22 -11.88 -10.40 -17.93
N ASP A 23 -12.86 -10.90 -17.18
CA ASP A 23 -14.16 -10.26 -16.97
C ASP A 23 -14.23 -9.42 -15.68
N SER A 24 -13.18 -9.42 -14.86
CA SER A 24 -13.16 -8.76 -13.56
C SER A 24 -11.92 -7.88 -13.39
N ILE A 25 -12.14 -6.57 -13.51
CA ILE A 25 -11.17 -5.53 -13.19
C ILE A 25 -11.67 -4.78 -11.95
N VAL A 26 -10.81 -4.65 -10.95
CA VAL A 26 -11.09 -3.92 -9.71
C VAL A 26 -10.13 -2.74 -9.61
N ASP A 27 -10.66 -1.55 -9.38
CA ASP A 27 -9.84 -0.38 -9.03
C ASP A 27 -9.30 -0.53 -7.62
N ILE A 28 -7.99 -0.29 -7.45
CA ILE A 28 -7.33 -0.26 -6.16
C ILE A 28 -6.68 1.09 -5.92
N ILE A 29 -6.66 1.51 -4.66
CA ILE A 29 -6.00 2.74 -4.22
C ILE A 29 -4.99 2.38 -3.17
N ILE A 30 -3.72 2.58 -3.49
CA ILE A 30 -2.61 2.43 -2.56
C ILE A 30 -2.38 3.77 -1.88
N GLN A 31 -2.39 3.76 -0.55
CA GLN A 31 -2.18 4.94 0.28
C GLN A 31 -1.03 4.67 1.24
N ILE A 32 -0.08 5.59 1.29
CA ILE A 32 1.03 5.59 2.26
C ILE A 32 0.96 6.91 3.02
N GLY A 33 0.97 6.84 4.35
CA GLY A 33 0.91 8.04 5.18
C GLY A 33 2.27 8.55 5.59
N TYR A 34 2.27 9.55 6.47
CA TYR A 34 3.51 10.09 7.03
C TYR A 34 4.12 9.10 8.03
N PRO A 35 5.41 8.75 7.90
CA PRO A 35 6.09 7.97 8.91
C PRO A 35 6.27 8.80 10.18
N LYS A 36 6.19 8.14 11.33
CA LYS A 36 6.31 8.77 12.64
C LYS A 36 7.15 7.90 13.57
N TRP A 37 7.93 8.54 14.45
CA TRP A 37 8.55 7.85 15.58
C TRP A 37 7.47 7.22 16.47
N THR A 38 7.62 5.94 16.77
CA THR A 38 6.88 5.27 17.86
C THR A 38 7.72 5.22 19.12
N GLU A 39 9.03 5.09 18.96
CA GLU A 39 10.04 5.25 20.00
C GLU A 39 11.23 6.04 19.42
N PRO A 40 11.52 7.26 19.90
CA PRO A 40 12.60 8.09 19.34
C PRO A 40 13.95 7.35 19.31
N ASP A 41 14.64 7.46 18.18
CA ASP A 41 15.96 6.83 17.92
C ASP A 41 15.98 5.29 17.99
N ILE A 42 14.82 4.64 18.06
CA ILE A 42 14.69 3.18 18.18
C ILE A 42 13.77 2.62 17.10
N GLU A 43 12.57 3.18 16.94
CA GLU A 43 11.57 2.69 15.98
C GLU A 43 10.71 3.82 15.43
N ALA A 44 10.56 3.82 14.11
CA ALA A 44 9.50 4.56 13.43
C ALA A 44 8.59 3.61 12.67
N ARG A 45 7.37 4.08 12.40
CA ARG A 45 6.34 3.32 11.71
C ARG A 45 5.68 4.15 10.62
N CYS A 46 5.40 3.50 9.49
CA CYS A 46 4.76 4.10 8.32
C CYS A 46 3.44 3.38 8.01
N PRO A 47 2.30 4.10 8.03
CA PRO A 47 1.01 3.51 7.77
C PRO A 47 0.79 3.29 6.26
N VAL A 48 0.18 2.15 5.91
CA VAL A 48 -0.08 1.73 4.53
C VAL A 48 -1.47 1.11 4.42
N ALA A 49 -2.18 1.43 3.34
CA ALA A 49 -3.43 0.75 2.97
C ALA A 49 -3.48 0.48 1.46
N ILE A 50 -4.11 -0.63 1.08
CA ILE A 50 -4.41 -1.00 -0.32
C ILE A 50 -5.92 -1.19 -0.42
N ARG A 51 -6.64 -0.07 -0.60
CA ARG A 51 -8.11 -0.05 -0.65
C ARG A 51 -8.59 -0.72 -1.93
N GLY A 52 -9.69 -1.48 -1.83
CA GLY A 52 -10.20 -2.31 -2.93
C GLY A 52 -9.54 -3.70 -3.04
N ASP A 53 -8.55 -4.00 -2.20
CA ASP A 53 -7.86 -5.30 -2.18
C ASP A 53 -7.54 -5.72 -0.73
N LEU A 54 -6.29 -5.52 -0.26
CA LEU A 54 -5.84 -5.98 1.05
C LEU A 54 -6.42 -5.19 2.25
N GLY A 55 -6.87 -3.95 2.02
CA GLY A 55 -7.31 -3.05 3.08
C GLY A 55 -6.15 -2.40 3.83
N ARG A 56 -6.39 -2.01 5.09
CA ARG A 56 -5.36 -1.46 5.98
C ARG A 56 -4.47 -2.58 6.49
N VAL A 57 -3.15 -2.39 6.40
CA VAL A 57 -2.18 -3.32 6.98
C VAL A 57 -1.60 -2.76 8.27
N SER A 58 -0.93 -3.58 9.07
CA SER A 58 -0.12 -3.09 10.19
C SER A 58 0.92 -2.07 9.71
N ASP A 59 1.19 -1.04 10.51
CA ASP A 59 2.20 -0.04 10.16
C ASP A 59 3.57 -0.70 9.96
N ILE A 60 4.20 -0.34 8.86
CA ILE A 60 5.49 -0.87 8.44
C ILE A 60 6.57 -0.20 9.27
N ALA A 61 7.34 -1.01 10.00
CA ALA A 61 8.40 -0.53 10.87
C ALA A 61 9.69 -0.21 10.10
N GLY A 62 10.49 0.68 10.67
CA GLY A 62 11.86 0.97 10.28
C GLY A 62 12.63 1.57 11.45
N ILE A 63 13.95 1.63 11.33
CA ILE A 63 14.82 2.16 12.40
C ILE A 63 14.70 3.68 12.57
N ASP A 64 14.22 4.36 11.53
CA ASP A 64 13.92 5.79 11.52
C ASP A 64 12.76 6.08 10.52
N PRO A 65 12.18 7.29 10.50
CA PRO A 65 11.07 7.60 9.60
C PRO A 65 11.38 7.44 8.11
N ILE A 66 12.62 7.65 7.69
CA ILE A 66 13.04 7.47 6.28
C ILE A 66 13.07 5.97 5.96
N ASP A 67 13.64 5.16 6.85
CA ASP A 67 13.68 3.71 6.71
C ASP A 67 12.28 3.09 6.71
N ALA A 68 11.39 3.53 7.62
CA ALA A 68 10.01 3.08 7.66
C ALA A 68 9.26 3.39 6.34
N MET A 69 9.49 4.57 5.74
CA MET A 69 8.94 4.91 4.43
C MET A 69 9.51 4.03 3.31
N LYS A 70 10.83 3.78 3.29
CA LYS A 70 11.45 2.88 2.32
C LYS A 70 10.85 1.48 2.42
N ASN A 71 10.74 0.95 3.63
CA ASN A 71 10.15 -0.36 3.89
C ASN A 71 8.68 -0.41 3.46
N ALA A 72 7.90 0.67 3.67
CA ALA A 72 6.53 0.77 3.20
C ALA A 72 6.42 0.73 1.66
N LEU A 73 7.29 1.45 0.95
CA LEU A 73 7.35 1.39 -0.52
C LEU A 73 7.75 0.00 -1.01
N THR A 74 8.76 -0.62 -0.38
CA THR A 74 9.19 -1.98 -0.70
C THR A 74 8.08 -3.01 -0.45
N PHE A 75 7.33 -2.86 0.64
CA PHE A 75 6.17 -3.71 0.93
C PHE A 75 5.13 -3.63 -0.20
N VAL A 76 4.75 -2.42 -0.62
CA VAL A 76 3.78 -2.23 -1.72
C VAL A 76 4.28 -2.86 -3.02
N GLU A 77 5.52 -2.58 -3.42
CA GLU A 77 6.08 -3.12 -4.67
C GLU A 77 6.16 -4.65 -4.62
N THR A 78 6.55 -5.22 -3.47
CA THR A 78 6.61 -6.67 -3.27
C THR A 78 5.21 -7.29 -3.34
N TYR A 79 4.24 -6.69 -2.66
CA TYR A 79 2.85 -7.14 -2.68
C TYR A 79 2.27 -7.18 -4.10
N LEU A 80 2.52 -6.14 -4.91
CA LEU A 80 2.04 -6.07 -6.28
C LEU A 80 2.73 -7.11 -7.19
N LYS A 81 4.04 -7.34 -7.01
CA LYS A 81 4.82 -8.31 -7.81
C LYS A 81 4.55 -9.77 -7.45
N GLN A 82 4.18 -10.06 -6.20
CA GLN A 82 3.93 -11.41 -5.71
C GLN A 82 2.51 -11.92 -5.97
N LYS A 83 1.70 -11.17 -6.71
CA LYS A 83 0.40 -11.68 -7.17
C LYS A 83 0.61 -12.91 -8.07
N ASP A 84 -0.38 -13.79 -8.12
CA ASP A 84 -0.30 -15.01 -8.94
C ASP A 84 -0.08 -14.67 -10.44
N SER A 85 0.41 -15.65 -11.21
CA SER A 85 0.76 -15.45 -12.62
C SER A 85 -0.41 -15.13 -13.54
N GLN A 86 -1.65 -15.24 -13.05
CA GLN A 86 -2.87 -14.92 -13.78
C GLN A 86 -3.36 -13.50 -13.50
N THR A 87 -2.89 -12.88 -12.42
CA THR A 87 -3.29 -11.55 -11.99
C THR A 87 -2.44 -10.48 -12.66
N LYS A 88 -3.09 -9.55 -13.37
CA LYS A 88 -2.44 -8.37 -13.95
C LYS A 88 -2.67 -7.16 -13.08
N VAL A 89 -1.61 -6.37 -12.90
CA VAL A 89 -1.68 -5.02 -12.32
C VAL A 89 -1.56 -4.04 -13.47
N LEU A 90 -2.50 -3.12 -13.58
CA LEU A 90 -2.62 -2.18 -14.68
C LEU A 90 -2.64 -0.76 -14.16
N TRP A 91 -2.16 0.17 -14.97
CA TRP A 91 -2.42 1.60 -14.81
C TRP A 91 -3.90 1.91 -15.06
N PRO A 92 -4.41 3.08 -14.61
CA PRO A 92 -5.81 3.45 -14.83
C PRO A 92 -6.24 3.51 -16.30
N ASP A 93 -5.30 3.77 -17.21
CA ASP A 93 -5.51 3.76 -18.66
C ASP A 93 -5.57 2.34 -19.26
N GLY A 94 -5.23 1.31 -18.48
CA GLY A 94 -5.25 -0.10 -18.88
C GLY A 94 -3.90 -0.64 -19.32
N GLU A 95 -2.85 0.18 -19.39
CA GLU A 95 -1.49 -0.28 -19.69
C GLU A 95 -0.93 -1.15 -18.55
N SER A 96 0.00 -2.05 -18.87
CA SER A 96 0.63 -2.90 -17.86
C SER A 96 1.44 -2.06 -16.87
N TYR A 97 1.28 -2.32 -15.58
CA TYR A 97 2.08 -1.66 -14.52
C TYR A 97 3.50 -2.23 -14.43
N PHE A 98 3.67 -3.53 -14.74
CA PHE A 98 4.94 -4.24 -14.81
C PHE A 98 5.28 -4.71 -16.22
#